data_AF-A0A0L0F909-F1
#
_entry.id   AF-A0A0L0F909-F1
#
_cell.length_a   1.000
_cell.length_b   1.000
_cell.length_c   1.000
_cell.angle_alpha   90.00
_cell.angle_beta   90.00
_cell.angle_gamma   90.00
#
_symmetry.space_group_name_H-M   'P 1'
#
loop_
_entity.id
_entity.type
_entity.pdbx_description
1 polymer ?
#
loop_
_entity_poly.entity_id
_entity_poly.type
_entity_poly.pdbx_seq_one_letter_code
_entity_poly.pdbx_strand_id
1 'polypeptide(L)' 'RLVQDGRRYVAESKVLQLCEGIGIRKYKKRDLFVFNDILMCVAVDSDEPDCALEFKWLLPLHDSIVSLLSEHA' A
#
# COMPACT_ATOMS: atom_id res chain seq x y z
N ARG A 1 -15.84 5.62 0.06
CA ARG A 1 -16.43 4.73 -0.98
C ARG A 1 -15.41 4.60 -2.10
N LEU A 2 -14.93 3.40 -2.41
CA LEU A 2 -13.92 3.18 -3.47
C LEU A 2 -14.48 3.43 -4.88
N VAL A 3 -15.78 3.18 -5.08
CA VAL A 3 -16.48 3.57 -6.30
C VAL A 3 -17.01 4.99 -6.11
N GLN A 4 -16.34 5.94 -6.76
CA GLN A 4 -16.77 7.34 -6.89
C GLN A 4 -16.66 7.73 -8.36
N ASP A 5 -17.56 8.60 -8.80
CA ASP A 5 -17.55 9.10 -10.17
C ASP A 5 -16.24 9.85 -10.44
N GLY A 6 -15.51 9.46 -11.48
CA GLY A 6 -14.19 10.01 -11.82
C GLY A 6 -12.97 9.38 -11.13
N ARG A 7 -13.13 8.38 -10.24
CA ARG A 7 -11.98 7.60 -9.74
C ARG A 7 -11.53 6.60 -10.80
N ARG A 8 -10.27 6.68 -11.19
CA ARG A 8 -9.63 5.84 -12.20
C ARG A 8 -8.44 5.10 -11.61
N TYR A 9 -8.39 3.79 -11.81
CA TYR A 9 -7.22 2.97 -11.52
C TYR A 9 -6.03 3.39 -12.40
N VAL A 10 -4.85 3.52 -11.79
CA VAL A 10 -3.63 3.98 -12.46
C VAL A 10 -2.60 2.86 -12.50
N ALA A 11 -2.29 2.24 -11.36
CA ALA A 11 -1.24 1.24 -11.25
C ALA A 11 -1.40 0.36 -10.00
N GLU A 12 -0.70 -0.75 -10.00
CA GLU A 12 -0.54 -1.66 -8.85
C GLU A 12 0.94 -1.91 -8.63
N SER A 13 1.35 -2.02 -7.37
CA SER A 13 2.72 -2.35 -7.00
C SER A 13 2.79 -3.19 -5.75
N LYS A 14 3.68 -4.18 -5.73
CA LYS A 14 3.97 -5.01 -4.56
C LYS A 14 5.12 -4.41 -3.78
N VAL A 15 4.92 -4.16 -2.49
CA VAL A 15 5.90 -3.51 -1.62
C VAL A 15 6.13 -4.27 -0.32
N LEU A 16 7.27 -4.03 0.30
CA LEU A 16 7.54 -4.44 1.67
C LEU A 16 7.37 -3.23 2.59
N GLN A 17 6.30 -3.21 3.38
CA GLN A 17 6.07 -2.18 4.37
C GLN A 17 6.93 -2.46 5.61
N LEU A 18 7.82 -1.53 5.95
CA LEU A 18 8.49 -1.53 7.24
C LEU A 18 7.47 -1.17 8.33
N CYS A 19 7.28 -2.06 9.29
CA CYS A 19 6.56 -1.81 10.52
C CYS A 19 7.58 -1.72 11.66
N GLU A 20 7.76 -0.54 12.23
CA GLU A 20 8.58 -0.34 13.43
C GLU A 20 7.70 -0.40 14.68
N GLY A 21 8.06 -1.27 15.61
CA GLY A 21 7.55 -1.29 16.98
C GLY A 21 8.71 -1.18 17.96
N ILE A 22 8.41 -1.22 19.27
CA ILE A 22 9.43 -1.15 20.33
C ILE A 22 10.46 -2.28 20.10
N GLY A 23 11.65 -1.91 19.65
CA GLY A 23 12.81 -2.79 19.45
C GLY A 23 12.70 -3.80 18.30
N ILE A 24 11.65 -3.76 17.47
CA ILE A 24 11.43 -4.75 16.40
C ILE A 24 11.12 -4.05 15.08
N ARG A 25 11.94 -4.33 14.06
CA ARG A 25 11.67 -4.01 12.66
C ARG A 25 11.16 -5.25 11.96
N LYS A 26 9.95 -5.17 11.39
CA LYS A 26 9.36 -6.26 10.59
C LYS A 26 8.93 -5.70 9.24
N TYR A 27 9.29 -6.40 8.17
CA TYR A 27 8.76 -6.12 6.84
C TYR A 27 7.53 -6.98 6.60
N LYS A 28 6.46 -6.35 6.11
CA LYS A 28 5.23 -7.05 5.72
C LYS A 28 4.96 -6.82 4.24
N LYS A 29 4.64 -7.90 3.51
CA LYS A 29 4.20 -7.82 2.11
C LYS A 29 2.89 -7.05 2.02
N ARG A 30 2.80 -6.15 1.04
CA ARG A 30 1.62 -5.34 0.76
C ARG A 30 1.46 -5.20 -0.75
N ASP A 31 0.21 -5.09 -1.16
CA ASP A 31 -0.13 -4.63 -2.50
C ASP A 31 -0.70 -3.22 -2.37
N LEU A 32 -0.16 -2.32 -3.20
CA LEU A 32 -0.59 -0.94 -3.32
C LEU A 32 -1.36 -0.77 -4.61
N PHE A 33 -2.57 -0.23 -4.51
CA PHE A 33 -3.39 0.16 -5.66
C PHE A 33 -3.42 1.68 -5.72
N VAL A 34 -2.91 2.22 -6.83
CA VAL A 34 -2.86 3.65 -7.10
C VAL A 34 -4.08 4.02 -7.95
N PHE A 35 -4.86 4.96 -7.45
CA PHE A 35 -5.90 5.64 -8.20
C PHE A 35 -5.48 7.09 -8.42
N ASN A 36 -6.19 7.81 -9.29
CA ASN A 36 -5.88 9.21 -9.59
C ASN A 36 -6.01 10.18 -8.40
N ASP A 37 -6.73 9.78 -7.34
CA ASP A 37 -7.01 10.63 -6.17
C ASP A 37 -6.61 9.99 -4.83
N ILE A 38 -6.41 8.67 -4.79
CA ILE A 38 -6.11 7.90 -3.57
C ILE A 38 -5.04 6.83 -3.82
N LEU A 39 -4.30 6.51 -2.77
CA LEU A 39 -3.46 5.33 -2.65
C LEU A 39 -4.11 4.36 -1.66
N MET A 40 -4.38 3.13 -2.09
CA MET A 40 -4.95 2.08 -1.25
C MET A 40 -3.91 1.01 -0.96
N CYS A 41 -3.82 0.57 0.29
CA CYS A 41 -2.93 -0.50 0.72
C CYS A 41 -3.72 -1.68 1.26
N VAL A 42 -3.38 -2.88 0.78
CA VAL A 42 -3.92 -4.14 1.28
C VAL A 42 -2.79 -5.08 1.71
N ALA A 43 -3.10 -5.95 2.67
CA ALA A 43 -2.23 -7.06 3.00
C ALA A 43 -2.60 -8.29 2.18
N VAL A 44 -1.56 -9.00 1.77
CA VAL A 44 -1.65 -10.32 1.16
C VAL A 44 -1.18 -11.29 2.25
N ASP A 45 -2.10 -12.03 2.86
CA ASP A 45 -1.69 -13.24 3.58
C ASP A 45 -1.26 -14.24 2.50
N SER A 46 0.00 -14.68 2.56
CA SER A 46 0.67 -15.27 1.39
C SER A 46 0.68 -16.79 1.35
N ASP A 47 -0.08 -17.45 2.23
CA ASP A 47 0.08 -18.89 2.44
C ASP A 47 -1.14 -19.72 2.00
N GLU A 48 -2.26 -19.09 1.66
CA GLU A 48 -3.44 -19.79 1.11
C GLU A 48 -3.86 -19.18 -0.24
N PRO A 49 -4.11 -20.00 -1.28
CA PRO A 49 -4.47 -19.53 -2.62
C PRO A 49 -5.81 -18.77 -2.69
N ASP A 50 -6.65 -18.88 -1.66
CA ASP A 50 -7.92 -18.15 -1.49
C ASP A 50 -7.82 -16.98 -0.50
N CYS A 51 -6.61 -16.45 -0.26
CA CYS A 51 -6.40 -15.38 0.71
C CYS A 51 -7.18 -14.10 0.36
N ALA A 52 -8.10 -13.74 1.26
CA ALA A 52 -8.81 -12.48 1.23
C ALA A 52 -7.79 -11.31 1.33
N LEU A 53 -7.87 -10.37 0.39
CA LEU A 53 -7.13 -9.11 0.50
C LEU A 53 -7.64 -8.35 1.72
N GLU A 54 -6.78 -8.13 2.70
CA GLU A 54 -7.15 -7.39 3.91
C GLU A 54 -6.82 -5.90 3.74
N PHE A 55 -7.85 -5.05 3.74
CA PHE A 55 -7.65 -3.60 3.69
C PHE A 55 -6.87 -3.10 4.91
N LYS A 56 -5.80 -2.31 4.69
CA LYS A 56 -5.00 -1.73 5.77
C LYS A 56 -5.21 -0.24 5.92
N TRP A 57 -5.10 0.52 4.85
CA TRP A 57 -5.28 1.97 4.88
C TRP A 57 -5.53 2.54 3.50
N LEU A 58 -6.04 3.77 3.49
CA LEU A 58 -6.29 4.59 2.31
C LEU A 58 -5.73 5.98 2.59
N LEU A 59 -4.97 6.51 1.64
CA LEU A 59 -4.35 7.82 1.73
C LEU A 59 -4.77 8.67 0.53
N PRO A 60 -5.36 9.85 0.71
CA PRO A 60 -5.58 10.79 -0.40
C PRO A 60 -4.26 11.30 -0.98
N LEU A 61 -4.15 11.34 -2.30
CA LEU A 61 -2.89 11.74 -2.96
C LEU A 61 -2.54 13.22 -2.76
N HIS A 62 -3.52 14.09 -2.49
CA HIS A 62 -3.28 15.50 -2.22
C HIS A 62 -2.54 15.74 -0.89
N ASP A 63 -2.63 14.80 0.06
CA ASP A 63 -1.95 14.86 1.37
C ASP A 63 -0.67 13.98 1.39
N SER A 64 -0.27 13.43 0.24
CA SER A 64 0.85 12.48 0.15
C SER A 64 2.18 13.18 -0.10
N ILE A 65 3.16 12.96 0.78
CA ILE A 65 4.56 13.28 0.51
C ILE A 65 5.26 11.99 0.13
N VAL A 66 5.70 11.88 -1.12
CA VAL A 66 6.53 10.78 -1.60
C VAL A 66 7.98 11.24 -1.61
N SER A 67 8.76 10.77 -0.63
CA SER A 67 10.20 10.98 -0.60
C SER A 67 10.91 9.73 -1.11
N LEU A 68 11.67 9.85 -2.20
CA LEU A 68 12.53 8.79 -2.69
C LEU A 68 13.79 8.77 -1.83
N LEU A 69 13.90 7.76 -0.95
CA LEU A 69 15.15 7.46 -0.27
C LEU A 69 15.95 6.52 -1.16
N SER A 70 16.96 7.05 -1.86
CA SER A 70 17.96 6.21 -2.52
C SER A 70 19.05 5.87 -1.50
N GLU A 71 19.14 4.61 -1.10
CA GLU A 71 20.35 4.12 -0.44
C GLU A 71 21.44 4.01 -1.51
N HIS A 72 22.44 4.90 -1.45
CA HIS A 72 23.68 4.71 -2.20
C HIS A 72 24.45 3.60 -1.47
N ALA A 73 24.57 2.44 -2.13
CA ALA A 73 25.37 1.32 -1.68
C ALA A 73 26.88 1.63 -1.76
#